data_AF-A0A2E7ILU6-F1
#
_entry.id   AF-A0A2E7ILU6-F1
#
_cell.length_a   1.000
_cell.length_b   1.000
_cell.length_c   1.000
_cell.angle_alpha   90.00
_cell.angle_beta   90.00
_cell.angle_gamma   90.00
#
_symmetry.space_group_name_H-M   'P 1'
#
loop_
_entity.id
_entity.type
_entity.pdbx_description
1 polymer ?
#
loop_
_entity_poly.entity_id
_entity_poly.type
_entity_poly.pdbx_seq_one_letter_code
_entity_poly.pdbx_strand_id
1 'polypeptide(L)'
;MVARVWNLCPCADLIGYPSRFVLIRSFRWLGRGKRVGDSTIKGSCAGLPSQLRPPGWRRVRGCVKIDFWVRQRSIHAAAAAGVTCLCTLTTRMLGENKMKGNPEKMGTRESRPLQSRAAQVYGLNLVGEFDPVPAIVQSDHGAGGSPVTIRRASLPADVTASLAAGTDVINSPGLSVQRFAGIGTFMVENGTDITIDAAPDVSAHSLKLWLLGPVLAAVLYQRGLVPLHGNGIDLGGSSVIVSGNSGAGKSTLTCDLLARGHRLISDDVCVVRWPGPVIAPGIAEMKLWADTLDRVVGSATYPVPGREGKFHVGLYQGQVSDCPPPLSSIWVLNPSTEAKKLSIESVRGAAVLRLLSPMSYRTGHIQGHDRFAALFAFVEQLAKAVRVYTVDFPEGSYFSDDIVSAIERHG
;
A
#
# COMPACT_ATOMS: atom_id res chain seq x y z
N MET A 1 40.04 -9.42 -37.26
CA MET A 1 40.27 -8.37 -36.24
C MET A 1 38.92 -7.79 -35.86
N VAL A 2 38.23 -8.36 -34.86
CA VAL A 2 36.91 -7.89 -34.40
C VAL A 2 36.75 -8.22 -32.92
N ALA A 3 36.44 -7.22 -32.09
CA ALA A 3 35.69 -7.38 -30.85
C ALA A 3 35.05 -6.04 -30.47
N ARG A 4 33.72 -6.03 -30.29
CA ARG A 4 32.90 -4.95 -29.73
C ARG A 4 31.87 -5.57 -28.76
N VAL A 5 31.79 -4.95 -27.57
CA VAL A 5 30.59 -4.54 -26.78
C VAL A 5 29.77 -5.55 -25.94
N TRP A 6 29.79 -5.30 -24.60
CA TRP A 6 28.79 -5.36 -23.48
C TRP A 6 27.88 -6.59 -23.21
N ASN A 7 27.86 -7.09 -21.94
CA ASN A 7 26.64 -7.23 -21.08
C ASN A 7 26.83 -7.90 -19.69
N LEU A 8 26.11 -7.34 -18.70
CA LEU A 8 25.27 -7.91 -17.60
C LEU A 8 25.77 -9.02 -16.64
N CYS A 9 25.51 -8.79 -15.34
CA CYS A 9 25.74 -9.67 -14.20
C CYS A 9 24.58 -10.69 -14.02
N PRO A 10 24.85 -12.01 -13.85
CA PRO A 10 23.81 -13.04 -13.82
C PRO A 10 23.48 -13.51 -12.40
N CYS A 11 22.26 -13.22 -11.92
CA CYS A 11 21.61 -13.95 -10.81
C CYS A 11 20.09 -14.11 -11.06
N ALA A 12 19.70 -14.21 -12.34
CA ALA A 12 18.37 -14.62 -12.76
C ALA A 12 18.58 -15.84 -13.66
N ASP A 13 18.34 -17.03 -13.10
CA ASP A 13 18.06 -18.31 -13.78
C ASP A 13 18.37 -19.45 -12.83
N LEU A 14 17.48 -19.70 -11.87
CA LEU A 14 17.36 -20.97 -11.15
C LEU A 14 16.07 -20.93 -10.33
N ILE A 15 14.92 -21.08 -10.99
CA ILE A 15 13.75 -21.87 -10.59
C ILE A 15 12.89 -22.01 -11.85
N GLY A 16 13.30 -22.93 -12.73
CA GLY A 16 12.40 -23.71 -13.56
C GLY A 16 12.35 -25.10 -12.93
N TYR A 17 11.16 -25.60 -12.60
CA TYR A 17 10.92 -26.92 -11.96
C TYR A 17 11.50 -28.09 -12.81
N PRO A 18 11.77 -29.30 -12.25
CA PRO A 18 11.20 -29.88 -11.04
C PRO A 18 12.21 -30.33 -9.94
N SER A 19 11.81 -30.07 -8.70
CA SER A 19 12.03 -30.89 -7.48
C SER A 19 13.39 -31.59 -7.31
N ARG A 20 14.39 -30.90 -6.72
CA ARG A 20 15.51 -31.55 -6.03
C ARG A 20 15.57 -31.07 -4.57
N PHE A 21 15.22 -31.94 -3.64
CA PHE A 21 15.22 -31.63 -2.20
C PHE A 21 16.65 -31.52 -1.66
N VAL A 22 17.00 -30.37 -1.07
CA VAL A 22 18.23 -30.17 -0.27
C VAL A 22 17.81 -29.84 1.16
N LEU A 23 18.20 -30.69 2.11
CA LEU A 23 17.90 -30.52 3.53
C LEU A 23 19.18 -30.20 4.31
N ILE A 24 19.28 -29.00 4.90
CA ILE A 24 20.37 -28.61 5.80
C ILE A 24 19.82 -28.70 7.23
N ARG A 25 20.38 -29.58 8.07
CA ARG A 25 19.73 -29.97 9.34
C ARG A 25 20.50 -29.67 10.63
N SER A 26 21.59 -28.90 10.62
CA SER A 26 22.24 -28.51 11.88
C SER A 26 23.24 -27.37 11.76
N PHE A 27 23.13 -26.38 12.66
CA PHE A 27 24.17 -25.41 12.97
C PHE A 27 24.85 -25.83 14.27
N ARG A 28 26.19 -25.90 14.27
CA ARG A 28 26.98 -26.12 15.49
C ARG A 28 27.66 -24.80 15.84
N TRP A 29 27.33 -24.23 17.00
CA TRP A 29 28.02 -23.06 17.54
C TRP A 29 29.33 -23.51 18.20
N LEU A 30 30.47 -23.16 17.62
CA LEU A 30 31.79 -23.34 18.24
C LEU A 30 32.16 -22.01 18.91
N GLY A 31 32.31 -22.03 20.23
CA GLY A 31 32.30 -20.83 21.07
C GLY A 31 33.57 -19.98 21.09
N ARG A 32 33.36 -18.76 21.63
CA ARG A 32 34.24 -17.78 22.30
C ARG A 32 35.54 -17.33 21.62
N GLY A 33 35.49 -16.11 21.06
CA GLY A 33 36.63 -15.20 20.87
C GLY A 33 36.15 -13.76 20.67
N LYS A 34 36.65 -12.80 21.45
CA LYS A 34 36.28 -11.37 21.41
C LYS A 34 36.98 -10.63 20.26
N ARG A 35 36.20 -10.04 19.34
CA ARG A 35 36.28 -8.68 18.74
C ARG A 35 35.59 -8.66 17.37
N VAL A 36 35.08 -7.48 17.03
CA VAL A 36 34.22 -7.11 15.89
C VAL A 36 34.93 -7.35 14.55
N GLY A 37 34.22 -7.95 13.58
CA GLY A 37 34.62 -8.11 12.17
C GLY A 37 34.61 -9.57 11.72
N ASP A 38 33.70 -9.91 10.79
CA ASP A 38 33.60 -11.17 10.05
C ASP A 38 33.37 -12.48 10.83
N SER A 39 32.09 -12.83 11.03
CA SER A 39 31.70 -14.18 11.46
C SER A 39 31.51 -15.11 10.26
N THR A 40 32.44 -16.06 10.06
CA THR A 40 32.29 -17.13 9.07
C THR A 40 31.57 -18.33 9.70
N ILE A 41 30.41 -18.74 9.16
CA ILE A 41 29.69 -19.94 9.62
C ILE A 41 30.28 -21.17 8.92
N LYS A 42 30.87 -22.11 9.66
CA LYS A 42 31.26 -23.44 9.16
C LYS A 42 30.20 -24.47 9.53
N GLY A 43 29.49 -25.00 8.54
CA GLY A 43 28.60 -26.15 8.70
C GLY A 43 29.25 -27.44 8.15
N SER A 44 29.09 -28.57 8.85
CA SER A 44 29.41 -29.90 8.33
C SER A 44 28.13 -30.73 8.20
N CYS A 45 27.81 -31.21 7.00
CA CYS A 45 26.64 -32.06 6.77
C CYS A 45 26.92 -33.54 7.07
N ALA A 46 26.36 -34.06 8.15
CA ALA A 46 26.22 -35.49 8.46
C ALA A 46 24.80 -35.71 9.03
N GLY A 47 23.98 -36.70 8.66
CA GLY A 47 23.96 -37.73 7.63
C GLY A 47 22.60 -38.43 7.78
N LEU A 48 21.87 -38.68 6.70
CA LEU A 48 20.61 -39.47 6.74
C LEU A 48 20.93 -40.98 6.57
N PRO A 49 20.27 -41.88 7.35
CA PRO A 49 20.37 -43.32 7.15
C PRO A 49 20.02 -43.72 5.72
N SER A 50 20.69 -44.74 5.17
CA SER A 50 20.57 -45.15 3.75
C SER A 50 19.14 -45.50 3.33
N GLN A 51 18.32 -45.96 4.27
CA GLN A 51 16.93 -46.39 4.05
C GLN A 51 15.93 -45.24 3.82
N LEU A 52 16.32 -43.99 4.06
CA LEU A 52 15.44 -42.80 3.97
C LEU A 52 15.83 -41.85 2.83
N ARG A 53 16.61 -42.31 1.84
CA ARG A 53 17.09 -41.46 0.74
C ARG A 53 16.19 -41.59 -0.49
N PRO A 54 15.56 -40.50 -0.98
CA PRO A 54 14.80 -40.53 -2.22
C PRO A 54 15.72 -40.63 -3.46
N PRO A 55 15.20 -41.10 -4.61
CA PRO A 55 15.94 -41.18 -5.87
C PRO A 55 16.48 -39.79 -6.28
N GLY A 56 17.78 -39.69 -6.59
CA GLY A 56 18.42 -38.43 -7.01
C GLY A 56 19.15 -37.64 -5.92
N TRP A 57 19.23 -38.14 -4.69
CA TRP A 57 19.99 -37.52 -3.60
C TRP A 57 21.49 -37.39 -3.94
N ARG A 58 22.06 -36.17 -3.87
CA ARG A 58 23.50 -35.91 -4.04
C ARG A 58 24.10 -35.22 -2.81
N ARG A 59 25.27 -35.69 -2.39
CA ARG A 59 26.06 -35.07 -1.31
C ARG A 59 26.92 -33.95 -1.90
N VAL A 60 26.58 -32.70 -1.63
CA VAL A 60 27.43 -31.55 -2.01
C VAL A 60 28.43 -31.28 -0.88
N ARG A 61 29.73 -31.26 -1.19
CA ARG A 61 30.79 -30.76 -0.30
C ARG A 61 31.17 -29.35 -0.77
N GLY A 62 30.88 -28.32 0.04
CA GLY A 62 31.29 -26.95 -0.26
C GLY A 62 30.71 -25.95 0.74
N CYS A 63 31.50 -24.96 1.15
CA CYS A 63 31.04 -23.83 1.97
C CYS A 63 30.25 -22.86 1.08
N VAL A 64 29.02 -22.54 1.46
CA VAL A 64 28.28 -21.40 0.89
C VAL A 64 28.44 -20.24 1.85
N LYS A 65 29.04 -19.14 1.38
CA LYS A 65 29.14 -17.88 2.15
C LYS A 65 27.83 -17.11 1.91
N ILE A 66 27.06 -16.86 2.95
CA ILE A 66 25.84 -16.05 2.91
C ILE A 66 26.05 -14.92 3.92
N ASP A 67 26.21 -13.69 3.43
CA ASP A 67 26.38 -12.51 4.28
C ASP A 67 25.00 -11.93 4.62
N PHE A 68 24.62 -11.92 5.90
CA PHE A 68 23.42 -11.24 6.41
C PHE A 68 23.83 -9.94 7.12
N TRP A 69 23.28 -8.81 6.68
CA TRP A 69 23.35 -7.54 7.41
C TRP A 69 22.10 -7.38 8.27
N VAL A 70 22.20 -7.66 9.58
CA VAL A 70 21.09 -7.48 10.53
C VAL A 70 21.29 -6.17 11.30
N ARG A 71 20.51 -5.13 10.96
CA ARG A 71 20.30 -3.99 11.86
C ARG A 71 19.29 -4.36 12.93
N GLN A 72 19.67 -4.23 14.20
CA GLN A 72 18.85 -4.47 15.38
C GLN A 72 17.58 -3.60 15.39
N ARG A 73 16.44 -4.17 14.96
CA ARG A 73 15.07 -3.86 15.44
C ARG A 73 14.07 -4.65 14.59
N SER A 74 13.87 -5.92 14.91
CA SER A 74 12.73 -6.76 14.49
C SER A 74 12.84 -8.13 15.15
N ILE A 75 12.53 -8.20 16.44
CA ILE A 75 12.00 -9.43 17.02
C ILE A 75 10.53 -9.11 17.24
N HIS A 76 9.64 -9.99 16.77
CA HIS A 76 8.16 -9.97 16.77
C HIS A 76 7.55 -9.93 15.36
N ALA A 77 7.70 -11.02 14.62
CA ALA A 77 6.73 -11.51 13.61
C ALA A 77 7.27 -12.82 12.99
N ALA A 78 7.21 -13.92 13.73
CA ALA A 78 7.45 -15.26 13.18
C ALA A 78 6.58 -16.27 13.94
N ALA A 79 5.26 -16.17 13.77
CA ALA A 79 4.31 -17.14 14.29
C ALA A 79 2.99 -17.10 13.51
N ALA A 80 3.02 -17.30 12.19
CA ALA A 80 1.82 -17.57 11.40
C ALA A 80 2.16 -18.17 10.03
N ALA A 81 2.81 -19.33 9.99
CA ALA A 81 2.76 -20.27 8.87
C ALA A 81 3.29 -21.60 9.39
N GLY A 82 2.47 -22.65 9.34
CA GLY A 82 2.70 -23.98 9.92
C GLY A 82 3.89 -24.75 9.36
N VAL A 83 5.10 -24.27 9.61
CA VAL A 83 6.35 -25.01 9.53
C VAL A 83 6.94 -25.02 10.94
N THR A 84 6.81 -26.15 11.63
CA THR A 84 7.39 -26.34 12.97
C THR A 84 8.91 -26.38 12.85
N CYS A 85 9.57 -25.22 12.95
CA CYS A 85 11.00 -25.14 13.20
C CYS A 85 11.21 -25.15 14.71
N LEU A 86 11.58 -26.30 15.26
CA LEU A 86 11.95 -26.44 16.68
C LEU A 86 13.33 -25.77 16.90
N CYS A 87 13.36 -24.46 17.04
CA CYS A 87 14.49 -23.74 17.64
C CYS A 87 14.12 -23.39 19.08
N THR A 88 14.28 -24.37 19.97
CA THR A 88 14.23 -24.12 21.42
C THR A 88 15.50 -23.36 21.82
N LEU A 89 15.44 -22.03 21.85
CA LEU A 89 16.44 -21.20 22.53
C LEU A 89 16.27 -21.42 24.03
N THR A 90 17.00 -22.38 24.59
CA THR A 90 17.19 -22.48 26.03
C THR A 90 18.13 -21.37 26.48
N THR A 91 17.58 -20.22 26.87
CA THR A 91 18.30 -19.26 27.71
C THR A 91 18.51 -19.89 29.08
N ARG A 92 19.64 -20.58 29.24
CA ARG A 92 20.11 -21.06 30.54
C ARG A 92 20.58 -19.84 31.34
N MET A 93 19.82 -19.48 32.37
CA MET A 93 20.19 -18.50 33.38
C MET A 93 21.57 -18.83 33.96
N LEU A 94 22.50 -17.89 33.88
CA LEU A 94 23.71 -17.84 34.68
C LEU A 94 23.95 -16.38 35.06
N GLY A 95 23.86 -16.09 36.36
CA GLY A 95 24.35 -14.85 36.96
C GLY A 95 23.27 -14.03 37.66
N GLU A 96 23.06 -14.33 38.94
CA GLU A 96 22.41 -13.46 39.90
C GLU A 96 23.02 -12.05 39.84
N ASN A 97 22.20 -11.04 39.63
CA ASN A 97 22.43 -9.70 40.18
C ASN A 97 21.11 -9.19 40.73
N LYS A 98 21.01 -9.20 42.06
CA LYS A 98 19.89 -8.66 42.83
C LYS A 98 19.66 -7.19 42.47
N MET A 99 18.57 -6.90 41.76
CA MET A 99 17.95 -5.57 41.76
C MET A 99 16.65 -5.68 42.56
N LYS A 100 16.72 -5.30 43.84
CA LYS A 100 15.53 -5.00 44.65
C LYS A 100 14.89 -3.74 44.06
N GLY A 101 13.68 -3.85 43.53
CA GLY A 101 12.86 -2.74 43.06
C GLY A 101 11.38 -3.07 43.20
N ASN A 102 10.68 -2.26 43.99
CA ASN A 102 9.27 -2.35 44.41
C ASN A 102 8.28 -2.47 43.22
N PRO A 103 7.21 -3.30 43.27
CA PRO A 103 6.29 -3.49 42.13
C PRO A 103 5.25 -2.36 41.94
N GLU A 104 5.29 -1.29 42.72
CA GLU A 104 4.44 -0.12 42.53
C GLU A 104 5.18 0.98 41.75
N LYS A 105 5.13 0.90 40.41
CA LYS A 105 5.25 2.02 39.45
C LYS A 105 5.22 1.45 38.02
N MET A 106 4.08 0.88 37.63
CA MET A 106 3.78 0.71 36.20
C MET A 106 3.28 2.08 35.70
N GLY A 107 4.24 2.97 35.44
CA GLY A 107 3.98 4.30 34.91
C GLY A 107 3.32 4.21 33.54
N THR A 108 2.30 5.04 33.34
CA THR A 108 1.72 5.38 32.04
C THR A 108 2.84 5.59 31.02
N ARG A 109 2.72 4.92 29.87
CA ARG A 109 3.66 5.06 28.76
C ARG A 109 3.48 6.45 28.18
N GLU A 110 4.17 7.45 28.72
CA GLU A 110 4.18 8.82 28.17
C GLU A 110 4.48 8.76 26.68
N SER A 111 3.60 9.38 25.89
CA SER A 111 3.71 9.49 24.45
C SER A 111 5.00 10.24 24.12
N ARG A 112 5.89 9.60 23.35
CA ARG A 112 7.01 10.33 22.73
C ARG A 112 6.41 11.47 21.89
N PRO A 113 6.90 12.71 22.00
CA PRO A 113 6.46 13.79 21.12
C PRO A 113 6.70 13.38 19.67
N LEU A 114 5.66 13.48 18.84
CA LEU A 114 5.75 13.20 17.41
C LEU A 114 6.68 14.24 16.79
N GLN A 115 7.83 13.80 16.28
CA GLN A 115 8.74 14.67 15.54
C GLN A 115 8.09 15.12 14.22
N SER A 116 8.27 16.39 13.86
CA SER A 116 7.86 16.94 12.56
C SER A 116 8.45 16.10 11.43
N ARG A 117 7.60 15.71 10.47
CA ARG A 117 7.92 14.82 9.35
C ARG A 117 7.53 15.45 8.03
N ALA A 118 8.09 14.92 6.94
CA ALA A 118 7.71 15.24 5.58
C ALA A 118 7.40 13.96 4.79
N ALA A 119 6.43 14.01 3.87
CA ALA A 119 6.13 12.93 2.93
C ALA A 119 5.42 13.47 1.70
N GLN A 120 5.50 12.75 0.58
CA GLN A 120 4.72 13.06 -0.62
C GLN A 120 3.71 11.96 -0.93
N VAL A 121 2.42 12.31 -1.01
CA VAL A 121 1.34 11.37 -1.32
C VAL A 121 0.32 12.04 -2.23
N TYR A 122 -0.06 11.39 -3.33
CA TYR A 122 -0.99 11.92 -4.35
C TYR A 122 -0.56 13.29 -4.93
N GLY A 123 0.75 13.55 -4.94
CA GLY A 123 1.32 14.85 -5.33
C GLY A 123 1.15 15.97 -4.30
N LEU A 124 0.67 15.66 -3.09
CA LEU A 124 0.63 16.58 -1.94
C LEU A 124 1.89 16.40 -1.10
N ASN A 125 2.51 17.51 -0.70
CA ASN A 125 3.62 17.50 0.26
C ASN A 125 3.05 17.68 1.66
N LEU A 126 3.06 16.62 2.46
CA LEU A 126 2.59 16.62 3.84
C LEU A 126 3.75 17.00 4.75
N VAL A 127 3.53 17.91 5.69
CA VAL A 127 4.50 18.30 6.72
C VAL A 127 3.84 18.36 8.09
N GLY A 128 4.56 17.99 9.16
CA GLY A 128 4.09 18.17 10.54
C GLY A 128 3.91 16.87 11.35
N GLU A 129 2.89 16.82 12.19
CA GLU A 129 2.70 15.84 13.28
C GLU A 129 1.82 14.65 12.87
N PHE A 130 2.41 13.66 12.22
CA PHE A 130 1.71 12.44 11.82
C PHE A 130 2.62 11.21 11.90
N ASP A 131 2.01 10.03 11.99
CA ASP A 131 2.71 8.75 11.98
C ASP A 131 3.36 8.45 10.62
N PRO A 132 4.41 7.62 10.53
CA PRO A 132 5.06 7.37 9.25
C PRO A 132 4.06 6.82 8.22
N VAL A 133 4.07 7.44 7.05
CA VAL A 133 3.22 7.04 5.93
C VAL A 133 4.04 6.19 4.96
N PRO A 134 3.47 5.12 4.41
CA PRO A 134 4.12 4.26 3.43
C PRO A 134 4.06 4.94 2.04
N ALA A 135 4.56 6.16 1.90
CA ALA A 135 4.54 6.88 0.63
C ALA A 135 5.39 6.15 -0.43
N ILE A 136 4.92 6.07 -1.68
CA ILE A 136 5.73 5.55 -2.79
C ILE A 136 6.93 6.47 -3.03
N VAL A 137 6.67 7.78 -3.11
CA VAL A 137 7.72 8.79 -3.22
C VAL A 137 8.15 9.21 -1.83
N GLN A 138 9.37 8.83 -1.46
CA GLN A 138 10.01 9.29 -0.24
C GLN A 138 10.71 10.63 -0.54
N SER A 139 10.20 11.72 0.02
CA SER A 139 10.83 13.04 -0.10
C SER A 139 11.13 13.60 1.29
N ASP A 140 12.41 13.75 1.63
CA ASP A 140 12.86 14.44 2.85
C ASP A 140 12.64 15.97 2.76
N HIS A 141 12.53 16.48 1.53
CA HIS A 141 12.29 17.89 1.23
C HIS A 141 11.16 17.98 0.21
N GLY A 142 10.06 18.65 0.59
CA GLY A 142 8.86 18.78 -0.23
C GLY A 142 9.20 19.18 -1.67
N ALA A 143 8.86 18.33 -2.62
CA ALA A 143 8.89 18.71 -4.03
C ALA A 143 7.87 19.84 -4.26
N GLY A 144 7.99 20.62 -5.34
CA GLY A 144 7.25 21.88 -5.50
C GLY A 144 5.73 21.84 -5.21
N GLY A 145 5.20 22.96 -4.71
CA GLY A 145 3.79 23.14 -4.34
C GLY A 145 3.61 23.57 -2.88
N SER A 146 2.51 24.25 -2.55
CA SER A 146 2.21 24.66 -1.18
C SER A 146 2.08 23.41 -0.28
N PRO A 147 2.79 23.31 0.85
CA PRO A 147 2.70 22.16 1.74
C PRO A 147 1.31 22.04 2.37
N VAL A 148 0.99 20.84 2.85
CA VAL A 148 -0.16 20.55 3.71
C VAL A 148 0.40 20.35 5.12
N THR A 149 0.16 21.32 6.00
CA THR A 149 0.60 21.28 7.39
C THR A 149 -0.37 20.46 8.22
N ILE A 150 0.14 19.48 8.95
CA ILE A 150 -0.64 18.57 9.81
C ILE A 150 -0.24 18.83 11.26
N ARG A 151 -1.21 19.09 12.13
CA ARG A 151 -1.01 19.33 13.56
C ARG A 151 -1.98 18.55 14.41
N ARG A 152 -1.58 18.12 15.60
CA ARG A 152 -2.49 17.57 16.62
C ARG A 152 -2.88 18.65 17.61
N ALA A 153 -4.15 19.01 17.65
CA ALA A 153 -4.67 20.01 18.57
C ALA A 153 -6.17 19.83 18.75
N SER A 154 -6.69 20.29 19.89
CA SER A 154 -8.14 20.43 20.10
C SER A 154 -8.74 21.41 19.11
N LEU A 155 -9.95 21.13 18.65
CA LEU A 155 -10.64 21.99 17.70
C LEU A 155 -11.23 23.25 18.36
N PRO A 156 -11.45 24.32 17.57
CA PRO A 156 -12.18 25.51 18.02
C PRO A 156 -13.57 25.18 18.58
N ALA A 157 -14.00 25.91 19.61
CA ALA A 157 -15.22 25.62 20.36
C ALA A 157 -16.49 25.71 19.48
N ASP A 158 -16.54 26.65 18.56
CA ASP A 158 -17.60 26.83 17.56
C ASP A 158 -17.74 25.62 16.61
N VAL A 159 -16.62 25.05 16.19
CA VAL A 159 -16.59 23.82 15.39
C VAL A 159 -17.11 22.65 16.22
N THR A 160 -16.65 22.50 17.46
CA THR A 160 -17.10 21.41 18.34
C THR A 160 -18.59 21.50 18.68
N ALA A 161 -19.14 22.71 18.88
CA ALA A 161 -20.55 22.92 19.13
C ALA A 161 -21.42 22.51 17.93
N SER A 162 -20.97 22.84 16.70
CA SER A 162 -21.65 22.44 15.46
C SER A 162 -21.72 20.92 15.28
N LEU A 163 -20.66 20.20 15.68
CA LEU A 163 -20.62 18.73 15.65
C LEU A 163 -21.49 18.10 16.76
N ALA A 164 -21.58 18.74 17.93
CA ALA A 164 -22.40 18.27 19.05
C ALA A 164 -23.90 18.23 18.72
N ALA A 165 -24.36 19.01 17.74
CA ALA A 165 -25.73 18.95 17.19
C ALA A 165 -26.02 17.71 16.32
N GLY A 166 -25.14 16.70 16.34
CA GLY A 166 -25.31 15.44 15.60
C GLY A 166 -24.75 15.45 14.17
N THR A 167 -24.06 16.52 13.76
CA THR A 167 -23.45 16.60 12.42
C THR A 167 -22.07 15.96 12.43
N ASP A 168 -21.87 14.90 11.66
CA ASP A 168 -20.55 14.24 11.52
C ASP A 168 -19.66 14.85 10.44
N VAL A 169 -20.24 15.61 9.50
CA VAL A 169 -19.49 16.23 8.41
C VAL A 169 -19.98 17.65 8.17
N ILE A 170 -19.06 18.60 8.22
CA ILE A 170 -19.27 19.99 7.80
C ILE A 170 -18.37 20.19 6.59
N ASN A 171 -18.94 20.60 5.46
CA ASN A 171 -18.15 21.09 4.35
C ASN A 171 -18.61 22.53 4.07
N SER A 172 -17.69 23.38 3.62
CA SER A 172 -17.96 24.70 3.07
C SER A 172 -16.76 25.11 2.18
N PRO A 173 -16.86 26.20 1.40
CA PRO A 173 -15.72 26.70 0.66
C PRO A 173 -14.55 26.99 1.61
N GLY A 174 -13.44 26.26 1.43
CA GLY A 174 -12.23 26.42 2.24
C GLY A 174 -12.24 25.71 3.60
N LEU A 175 -13.33 25.06 4.03
CA LEU A 175 -13.36 24.32 5.29
C LEU A 175 -14.02 22.94 5.13
N SER A 176 -13.43 21.92 5.74
CA SER A 176 -14.02 20.60 5.86
C SER A 176 -13.74 20.05 7.25
N VAL A 177 -14.78 19.68 7.98
CA VAL A 177 -14.68 19.04 9.30
C VAL A 177 -15.32 17.67 9.20
N GLN A 178 -14.60 16.63 9.62
CA GLN A 178 -15.03 15.24 9.52
C GLN A 178 -14.82 14.56 10.88
N ARG A 179 -15.92 14.17 11.52
CA ARG A 179 -15.92 13.38 12.76
C ARG A 179 -16.10 11.92 12.42
N PHE A 180 -15.22 11.08 12.97
CA PHE A 180 -15.30 9.63 12.86
C PHE A 180 -15.41 9.03 14.25
N ALA A 181 -16.50 8.30 14.51
CA ALA A 181 -16.77 7.68 15.80
C ALA A 181 -15.61 6.79 16.26
N GLY A 182 -15.13 7.01 17.49
CA GLY A 182 -14.01 6.27 18.07
C GLY A 182 -12.63 6.60 17.49
N ILE A 183 -12.53 7.52 16.53
CA ILE A 183 -11.26 7.92 15.89
C ILE A 183 -10.87 9.34 16.26
N GLY A 184 -11.82 10.27 16.20
CA GLY A 184 -11.60 11.70 16.42
C GLY A 184 -12.16 12.55 15.29
N THR A 185 -11.77 13.81 15.29
CA THR A 185 -12.24 14.82 14.35
C THR A 185 -11.06 15.42 13.57
N PHE A 186 -11.25 15.55 12.26
CA PHE A 186 -10.28 16.14 11.34
C PHE A 186 -10.86 17.41 10.76
N MET A 187 -10.11 18.51 10.84
CA MET A 187 -10.46 19.79 10.24
C MET A 187 -9.45 20.14 9.17
N VAL A 188 -9.92 20.45 7.97
CA VAL A 188 -9.13 20.79 6.79
C VAL A 188 -9.48 22.20 6.33
N GLU A 189 -8.48 23.06 6.25
CA GLU A 189 -8.63 24.48 5.93
C GLU A 189 -7.83 24.83 4.67
N ASN A 190 -8.49 25.47 3.71
CA ASN A 190 -7.95 26.04 2.46
C ASN A 190 -7.04 25.12 1.63
N GLY A 191 -7.12 23.82 1.87
CA GLY A 191 -6.25 22.81 1.30
C GLY A 191 -4.81 22.90 1.81
N THR A 192 -4.52 23.67 2.84
CA THR A 192 -3.15 23.91 3.34
C THR A 192 -2.93 23.38 4.75
N ASP A 193 -3.99 23.26 5.55
CA ASP A 193 -3.86 22.94 6.96
C ASP A 193 -4.82 21.81 7.36
N ILE A 194 -4.31 20.87 8.16
CA ILE A 194 -5.06 19.77 8.76
C ILE A 194 -4.84 19.81 10.27
N THR A 195 -5.93 19.97 11.02
CA THR A 195 -5.94 19.83 12.48
C THR A 195 -6.60 18.51 12.85
N ILE A 196 -5.89 17.70 13.63
CA ILE A 196 -6.34 16.38 14.09
C ILE A 196 -6.62 16.44 15.60
N ASP A 197 -7.89 16.34 15.97
CA ASP A 197 -8.36 16.16 17.33
C ASP A 197 -8.71 14.69 17.54
N ALA A 198 -7.68 13.91 17.89
CA ALA A 198 -7.75 12.46 17.99
C ALA A 198 -8.55 12.01 19.22
N ALA A 199 -9.38 10.97 19.07
CA ALA A 199 -10.03 10.34 20.22
C ALA A 199 -8.99 9.73 21.17
N PRO A 200 -9.28 9.63 22.48
CA PRO A 200 -8.42 8.91 23.41
C PRO A 200 -8.14 7.48 22.92
N ASP A 201 -6.91 7.02 23.08
CA ASP A 201 -6.46 5.65 22.78
C ASP A 201 -6.62 5.18 21.31
N VAL A 202 -6.95 6.07 20.38
CA VAL A 202 -7.04 5.71 18.96
C VAL A 202 -5.68 5.21 18.44
N SER A 203 -5.71 4.11 17.70
CA SER A 203 -4.48 3.57 17.11
C SER A 203 -3.94 4.49 16.00
N ALA A 204 -2.61 4.59 15.91
CA ALA A 204 -1.91 5.28 14.83
C ALA A 204 -2.36 4.78 13.44
N HIS A 205 -2.62 3.47 13.31
CA HIS A 205 -3.10 2.85 12.08
C HIS A 205 -4.49 3.34 11.67
N SER A 206 -5.40 3.45 12.64
CA SER A 206 -6.74 3.99 12.39
C SER A 206 -6.67 5.45 11.96
N LEU A 207 -5.94 6.29 12.70
CA LEU A 207 -5.74 7.69 12.31
C LEU A 207 -5.17 7.82 10.90
N LYS A 208 -4.14 7.03 10.58
CA LYS A 208 -3.50 7.01 9.25
C LYS A 208 -4.48 6.61 8.14
N LEU A 209 -5.33 5.60 8.38
CA LEU A 209 -6.33 5.16 7.38
C LEU A 209 -7.28 6.30 7.00
N TRP A 210 -7.79 7.03 7.99
CA TRP A 210 -8.73 8.14 7.77
C TRP A 210 -8.03 9.39 7.20
N LEU A 211 -6.80 9.67 7.67
CA LEU A 211 -5.97 10.74 7.15
C LEU A 211 -5.70 10.54 5.64
N LEU A 212 -5.12 9.39 5.26
CA LEU A 212 -4.66 9.12 3.89
C LEU A 212 -5.77 8.84 2.87
N GLY A 213 -7.02 8.69 3.32
CA GLY A 213 -8.19 8.51 2.46
C GLY A 213 -9.07 9.77 2.44
N PRO A 214 -10.16 9.80 3.22
CA PRO A 214 -11.16 10.87 3.15
C PRO A 214 -10.66 12.25 3.56
N VAL A 215 -9.70 12.37 4.49
CA VAL A 215 -9.20 13.68 4.90
C VAL A 215 -8.35 14.32 3.80
N LEU A 216 -7.40 13.58 3.22
CA LEU A 216 -6.65 14.08 2.04
C LEU A 216 -7.55 14.30 0.82
N ALA A 217 -8.65 13.55 0.66
CA ALA A 217 -9.63 13.84 -0.38
C ALA A 217 -10.22 15.25 -0.25
N ALA A 218 -10.52 15.71 0.97
CA ALA A 218 -10.99 17.08 1.20
C ALA A 218 -9.92 18.12 0.81
N VAL A 219 -8.65 17.87 1.11
CA VAL A 219 -7.53 18.74 0.68
C VAL A 219 -7.47 18.83 -0.84
N LEU A 220 -7.56 17.68 -1.53
CA LEU A 220 -7.53 17.62 -3.00
C LEU A 220 -8.66 18.46 -3.60
N TYR A 221 -9.90 18.31 -3.12
CA TYR A 221 -11.03 19.11 -3.58
C TYR A 221 -10.87 20.60 -3.28
N GLN A 222 -10.35 20.99 -2.11
CA GLN A 222 -10.08 22.39 -1.79
C GLN A 222 -8.99 23.00 -2.70
N ARG A 223 -8.07 22.17 -3.23
CA ARG A 223 -7.07 22.55 -4.24
C ARG A 223 -7.56 22.44 -5.69
N GLY A 224 -8.85 22.16 -5.91
CA GLY A 224 -9.42 22.01 -7.26
C GLY A 224 -9.03 20.72 -7.98
N LEU A 225 -8.50 19.72 -7.26
CA LEU A 225 -8.20 18.39 -7.78
C LEU A 225 -9.36 17.43 -7.49
N VAL A 226 -9.63 16.52 -8.43
CA VAL A 226 -10.69 15.52 -8.30
C VAL A 226 -10.06 14.14 -8.11
N PRO A 227 -10.12 13.55 -6.90
CA PRO A 227 -9.73 12.17 -6.69
C PRO A 227 -10.74 11.21 -7.32
N LEU A 228 -10.26 10.21 -8.02
CA LEU A 228 -11.03 9.09 -8.55
C LEU A 228 -10.87 7.87 -7.64
N HIS A 229 -11.96 7.14 -7.41
CA HIS A 229 -11.90 5.86 -6.74
C HIS A 229 -11.39 4.80 -7.71
N GLY A 230 -10.23 4.21 -7.42
CA GLY A 230 -9.66 3.18 -8.29
C GLY A 230 -8.21 2.89 -7.98
N ASN A 231 -7.65 1.98 -8.77
CA ASN A 231 -6.28 1.50 -8.71
C ASN A 231 -5.51 1.99 -9.93
N GLY A 232 -4.45 2.78 -9.71
CA GLY A 232 -3.58 3.27 -10.76
C GLY A 232 -2.44 2.30 -10.98
N ILE A 233 -2.25 1.85 -12.22
CA ILE A 233 -1.28 0.81 -12.58
C ILE A 233 -0.37 1.32 -13.70
N ASP A 234 0.93 1.12 -13.54
CA ASP A 234 1.97 1.37 -14.53
C ASP A 234 2.24 0.10 -15.33
N LEU A 235 2.04 0.19 -16.64
CA LEU A 235 2.23 -0.90 -17.61
C LEU A 235 3.63 -0.87 -18.29
N GLY A 236 4.56 -0.05 -17.81
CA GLY A 236 5.93 0.06 -18.31
C GLY A 236 6.14 1.09 -19.43
N GLY A 237 5.08 1.74 -19.90
CA GLY A 237 5.12 2.78 -20.95
C GLY A 237 3.86 3.65 -21.02
N SER A 238 2.77 3.16 -20.44
CA SER A 238 1.50 3.84 -20.22
C SER A 238 0.96 3.45 -18.84
N SER A 239 -0.01 4.20 -18.33
CA SER A 239 -0.71 3.85 -17.10
C SER A 239 -2.21 3.73 -17.31
N VAL A 240 -2.86 2.96 -16.44
CA VAL A 240 -4.31 2.75 -16.46
C VAL A 240 -4.91 2.96 -15.07
N ILE A 241 -6.20 3.30 -15.03
CA ILE A 241 -6.99 3.27 -13.79
C ILE A 241 -7.99 2.13 -13.90
N VAL A 242 -7.94 1.19 -12.95
CA VAL A 242 -8.99 0.18 -12.75
C VAL A 242 -9.97 0.71 -11.70
N SER A 243 -11.23 0.83 -12.07
CA SER A 243 -12.32 1.31 -11.22
C SER A 243 -13.54 0.38 -11.29
N GLY A 244 -14.59 0.70 -10.52
CA GLY A 244 -15.76 -0.14 -10.32
C GLY A 244 -16.25 -0.08 -8.87
N ASN A 245 -17.43 -0.64 -8.62
CA ASN A 245 -18.04 -0.64 -7.30
C ASN A 245 -17.21 -1.42 -6.26
N SER A 246 -17.52 -1.23 -4.97
CA SER A 246 -16.93 -2.06 -3.92
C SER A 246 -17.31 -3.53 -4.18
N GLY A 247 -16.33 -4.43 -4.11
CA GLY A 247 -16.54 -5.84 -4.44
C GLY A 247 -16.40 -6.18 -5.93
N ALA A 248 -16.23 -5.20 -6.82
CA ALA A 248 -16.12 -5.45 -8.27
C ALA A 248 -14.83 -6.17 -8.72
N GLY A 249 -13.95 -6.55 -7.80
CA GLY A 249 -12.68 -7.23 -8.13
C GLY A 249 -11.49 -6.31 -8.45
N LYS A 250 -11.59 -4.98 -8.24
CA LYS A 250 -10.50 -4.02 -8.54
C LYS A 250 -9.15 -4.41 -7.92
N SER A 251 -9.15 -4.67 -6.61
CA SER A 251 -7.94 -5.04 -5.88
C SER A 251 -7.41 -6.39 -6.36
N THR A 252 -8.29 -7.35 -6.65
CA THR A 252 -7.91 -8.66 -7.17
C THR A 252 -7.27 -8.56 -8.56
N LEU A 253 -7.88 -7.82 -9.48
CA LEU A 253 -7.32 -7.55 -10.82
C LEU A 253 -5.99 -6.80 -10.72
N THR A 254 -5.86 -5.89 -9.75
CA THR A 254 -4.59 -5.21 -9.45
C THR A 254 -3.53 -6.21 -9.02
N CYS A 255 -3.85 -7.17 -8.14
CA CYS A 255 -2.92 -8.23 -7.76
C CYS A 255 -2.43 -9.02 -8.97
N ASP A 256 -3.31 -9.37 -9.89
CA ASP A 256 -2.94 -10.14 -11.08
C ASP A 256 -2.06 -9.33 -12.05
N LEU A 257 -2.32 -8.02 -12.20
CA LEU A 257 -1.44 -7.12 -12.93
C LEU A 257 -0.04 -7.05 -12.29
N LEU A 258 0.04 -6.91 -10.97
CA LEU A 258 1.33 -6.92 -10.25
C LEU A 258 2.05 -8.26 -10.40
N ALA A 259 1.32 -9.39 -10.40
CA ALA A 259 1.88 -10.71 -10.62
C ALA A 259 2.46 -10.88 -12.03
N ARG A 260 1.98 -10.12 -13.02
CA ARG A 260 2.56 -10.03 -14.38
C ARG A 260 3.71 -9.04 -14.51
N GLY A 261 4.14 -8.42 -13.42
CA GLY A 261 5.31 -7.52 -13.38
C GLY A 261 4.97 -6.05 -13.60
N HIS A 262 3.69 -5.68 -13.67
CA HIS A 262 3.26 -4.28 -13.65
C HIS A 262 3.45 -3.69 -12.25
N ARG A 263 3.37 -2.35 -12.14
CA ARG A 263 3.62 -1.65 -10.88
C ARG A 263 2.42 -0.84 -10.41
N LEU A 264 2.22 -0.77 -9.10
CA LEU A 264 1.19 0.05 -8.47
C LEU A 264 1.65 1.51 -8.46
N ILE A 265 0.80 2.40 -8.95
CA ILE A 265 0.96 3.85 -8.80
C ILE A 265 0.14 4.34 -7.61
N SER A 266 -1.10 3.85 -7.45
CA SER A 266 -1.96 4.20 -6.32
C SER A 266 -3.06 3.16 -6.06
N ASP A 267 -3.45 2.98 -4.80
CA ASP A 267 -4.57 2.12 -4.35
C ASP A 267 -5.69 2.98 -3.75
N ASP A 268 -6.95 2.61 -4.01
CA ASP A 268 -8.20 3.29 -3.62
C ASP A 268 -8.42 4.73 -4.12
N VAL A 269 -7.39 5.59 -4.13
CA VAL A 269 -7.46 7.02 -4.47
C VAL A 269 -6.47 7.35 -5.58
N CYS A 270 -6.98 7.66 -6.78
CA CYS A 270 -6.17 8.07 -7.92
C CYS A 270 -6.35 9.57 -8.17
N VAL A 271 -5.25 10.31 -8.29
CA VAL A 271 -5.27 11.74 -8.63
C VAL A 271 -4.60 11.93 -9.98
N VAL A 272 -5.33 12.46 -10.97
CA VAL A 272 -4.78 12.74 -12.30
C VAL A 272 -4.31 14.19 -12.37
N ARG A 273 -3.05 14.39 -12.77
CA ARG A 273 -2.42 15.72 -12.97
C ARG A 273 -2.25 16.01 -14.45
N TRP A 274 -2.29 17.29 -14.82
CA TRP A 274 -2.16 17.83 -16.18
C TRP A 274 -0.82 18.59 -16.34
N PRO A 275 -0.32 18.91 -17.57
CA PRO A 275 -0.96 18.92 -18.90
C PRO A 275 -0.98 17.59 -19.67
N GLY A 276 -0.15 16.61 -19.33
CA GLY A 276 -0.32 15.22 -19.77
C GLY A 276 -0.95 14.44 -18.63
N PRO A 277 -2.09 13.74 -18.81
CA PRO A 277 -2.78 13.10 -17.70
C PRO A 277 -1.85 12.05 -17.10
N VAL A 278 -1.36 12.28 -15.88
CA VAL A 278 -0.47 11.36 -15.16
C VAL A 278 -1.06 11.12 -13.79
N ILE A 279 -1.10 9.85 -13.37
CA ILE A 279 -1.56 9.47 -12.04
C ILE A 279 -0.47 9.87 -11.04
N ALA A 280 -0.81 10.65 -10.02
CA ALA A 280 0.13 10.97 -8.95
C ALA A 280 0.41 9.74 -8.07
N PRO A 281 1.68 9.40 -7.77
CA PRO A 281 2.01 8.30 -6.88
C PRO A 281 1.35 8.44 -5.51
N GLY A 282 0.76 7.34 -5.04
CA GLY A 282 0.07 7.24 -3.77
C GLY A 282 0.89 6.52 -2.71
N ILE A 283 0.24 5.58 -2.05
CA ILE A 283 0.80 4.77 -0.97
C ILE A 283 1.32 3.42 -1.49
N ALA A 284 2.46 2.97 -0.97
CA ALA A 284 3.09 1.68 -1.22
C ALA A 284 2.46 0.55 -0.38
N GLU A 285 1.17 0.67 -0.09
CA GLU A 285 0.38 -0.33 0.63
C GLU A 285 -0.92 -0.58 -0.14
N MET A 286 -1.31 -1.84 -0.25
CA MET A 286 -2.61 -2.26 -0.77
C MET A 286 -3.52 -2.74 0.36
N LYS A 287 -4.83 -2.52 0.22
CA LYS A 287 -5.83 -3.10 1.13
C LYS A 287 -6.45 -4.33 0.50
N LEU A 288 -6.08 -5.52 0.99
CA LEU A 288 -6.51 -6.80 0.44
C LEU A 288 -7.36 -7.59 1.43
N TRP A 289 -8.35 -8.31 0.92
CA TRP A 289 -9.05 -9.33 1.70
C TRP A 289 -8.14 -10.53 1.94
N ALA A 290 -8.37 -11.26 3.04
CA ALA A 290 -7.56 -12.41 3.45
C ALA A 290 -7.42 -13.46 2.33
N ASP A 291 -8.49 -13.69 1.57
CA ASP A 291 -8.58 -14.62 0.43
C ASP A 291 -7.76 -14.19 -0.80
N THR A 292 -7.30 -12.94 -0.83
CA THR A 292 -6.57 -12.35 -1.94
C THR A 292 -5.07 -12.19 -1.61
N LEU A 293 -4.67 -12.45 -0.35
CA LEU A 293 -3.29 -12.24 0.11
C LEU A 293 -2.27 -13.08 -0.66
N ASP A 294 -2.61 -14.34 -0.98
CA ASP A 294 -1.71 -15.27 -1.67
C ASP A 294 -1.41 -14.86 -3.13
N ARG A 295 -2.13 -13.86 -3.67
CA ARG A 295 -1.94 -13.36 -5.04
C ARG A 295 -0.87 -12.29 -5.16
N VAL A 296 -0.39 -11.73 -4.05
CA VAL A 296 0.64 -10.69 -4.06
C VAL A 296 1.81 -11.10 -3.21
N VAL A 297 3.01 -10.99 -3.79
CA VAL A 297 4.24 -11.08 -3.02
C VAL A 297 4.38 -9.82 -2.19
N GLY A 298 4.06 -9.88 -0.91
CA GLY A 298 4.07 -8.73 -0.01
C GLY A 298 4.08 -9.17 1.45
N SER A 299 4.20 -8.19 2.35
CA SER A 299 4.08 -8.45 3.79
C SER A 299 2.73 -7.94 4.27
N ALA A 300 1.82 -8.84 4.64
CA ALA A 300 0.63 -8.45 5.39
C ALA A 300 1.08 -7.85 6.73
N THR A 301 0.61 -6.64 7.02
CA THR A 301 1.10 -5.85 8.16
C THR A 301 0.09 -5.84 9.30
N TYR A 302 -1.12 -5.29 9.08
CA TYR A 302 -2.16 -5.15 10.09
C TYR A 302 -3.55 -5.17 9.47
N PRO A 303 -4.61 -5.55 10.23
CA PRO A 303 -5.98 -5.50 9.74
C PRO A 303 -6.43 -4.06 9.47
N VAL A 304 -7.33 -3.89 8.51
CA VAL A 304 -7.99 -2.61 8.20
C VAL A 304 -9.07 -2.37 9.27
N PRO A 305 -8.97 -1.29 10.07
CA PRO A 305 -9.97 -0.97 11.08
C PRO A 305 -11.40 -0.91 10.50
N GLY A 306 -12.34 -1.59 11.18
CA GLY A 306 -13.75 -1.65 10.77
C GLY A 306 -14.04 -2.54 9.55
N ARG A 307 -13.06 -3.30 9.05
CA ARG A 307 -13.23 -4.28 7.96
C ARG A 307 -12.56 -5.60 8.34
N GLU A 308 -13.27 -6.42 9.10
CA GLU A 308 -12.81 -7.73 9.54
C GLU A 308 -12.40 -8.60 8.34
N GLY A 309 -11.24 -9.25 8.41
CA GLY A 309 -10.71 -10.06 7.30
C GLY A 309 -10.05 -9.27 6.17
N LYS A 310 -9.94 -7.93 6.26
CA LYS A 310 -9.18 -7.11 5.32
C LYS A 310 -7.88 -6.62 5.96
N PHE A 311 -6.78 -6.64 5.21
CA PHE A 311 -5.42 -6.35 5.69
C PHE A 311 -4.70 -5.33 4.82
N HIS A 312 -3.81 -4.58 5.44
CA HIS A 312 -2.80 -3.77 4.74
C HIS A 312 -1.63 -4.65 4.32
N VAL A 313 -1.24 -4.59 3.05
CA VAL A 313 -0.12 -5.33 2.47
C VAL A 313 0.88 -4.34 1.93
N GLY A 314 2.07 -4.28 2.55
CA GLY A 314 3.16 -3.45 2.07
C GLY A 314 3.78 -4.03 0.81
N LEU A 315 3.99 -3.18 -0.19
CA LEU A 315 4.63 -3.54 -1.46
C LEU A 315 6.13 -3.20 -1.44
N TYR A 316 6.92 -3.99 -2.15
CA TYR A 316 8.35 -3.74 -2.33
C TYR A 316 8.59 -2.69 -3.43
N GLN A 317 9.79 -2.09 -3.45
CA GLN A 317 10.14 -1.02 -4.40
C GLN A 317 9.93 -1.42 -5.88
N GLY A 318 10.16 -2.68 -6.24
CA GLY A 318 9.94 -3.17 -7.61
C GLY A 318 8.47 -3.32 -8.02
N GLN A 319 7.53 -3.22 -7.08
CA GLN A 319 6.08 -3.36 -7.30
C GLN A 319 5.34 -2.03 -7.30
N VAL A 320 6.05 -0.91 -7.08
CA VAL A 320 5.47 0.44 -7.05
C VAL A 320 6.17 1.34 -8.06
N SER A 321 5.45 2.35 -8.56
CA SER A 321 5.97 3.30 -9.54
C SER A 321 6.00 4.72 -8.98
N ASP A 322 7.19 5.27 -8.83
CA ASP A 322 7.44 6.66 -8.41
C ASP A 322 7.45 7.67 -9.56
N CYS A 323 7.73 7.21 -10.79
CA CYS A 323 7.72 8.00 -12.02
C CYS A 323 6.73 7.41 -13.05
N PRO A 324 5.41 7.55 -12.82
CA PRO A 324 4.41 6.91 -13.66
C PRO A 324 4.34 7.52 -15.07
N PRO A 325 4.15 6.69 -16.10
CA PRO A 325 3.90 7.16 -17.46
C PRO A 325 2.49 7.78 -17.63
N PRO A 326 2.21 8.44 -18.77
CA PRO A 326 0.89 9.01 -19.06
C PRO A 326 -0.24 7.99 -18.97
N LEU A 327 -1.36 8.41 -18.40
CA LEU A 327 -2.62 7.68 -18.32
C LEU A 327 -3.22 7.55 -19.72
N SER A 328 -3.37 6.31 -20.16
CA SER A 328 -3.90 5.97 -21.48
C SER A 328 -5.38 5.60 -21.44
N SER A 329 -5.82 4.95 -20.37
CA SER A 329 -7.17 4.39 -20.28
C SER A 329 -7.69 4.15 -18.87
N ILE A 330 -9.02 4.13 -18.75
CA ILE A 330 -9.76 3.82 -17.54
C ILE A 330 -10.64 2.60 -17.81
N TRP A 331 -10.59 1.62 -16.92
CA TRP A 331 -11.30 0.35 -17.03
C TRP A 331 -12.28 0.23 -15.87
N VAL A 332 -13.58 0.20 -16.18
CA VAL A 332 -14.64 0.18 -15.18
C VAL A 332 -15.25 -1.21 -15.11
N LEU A 333 -15.02 -1.89 -14.00
CA LEU A 333 -15.53 -3.23 -13.73
C LEU A 333 -16.98 -3.16 -13.26
N ASN A 334 -17.86 -3.87 -13.98
CA ASN A 334 -19.29 -4.01 -13.71
C ASN A 334 -19.67 -5.49 -13.68
N PRO A 335 -19.37 -6.21 -12.58
CA PRO A 335 -20.00 -7.50 -12.38
C PRO A 335 -21.52 -7.32 -12.28
N SER A 336 -22.28 -8.18 -12.96
CA SER A 336 -23.74 -8.13 -12.98
C SER A 336 -24.33 -9.53 -12.97
N THR A 337 -25.48 -9.69 -12.30
CA THR A 337 -26.27 -10.93 -12.34
C THR A 337 -26.94 -11.17 -13.71
N GLU A 338 -27.10 -10.12 -14.52
CA GLU A 338 -27.71 -10.21 -15.86
C GLU A 338 -26.68 -10.55 -16.95
N ALA A 339 -25.39 -10.30 -16.69
CA ALA A 339 -24.32 -10.58 -17.63
C ALA A 339 -24.10 -12.08 -17.77
N LYS A 340 -24.18 -12.60 -19.00
CA LYS A 340 -23.99 -14.04 -19.30
C LYS A 340 -22.56 -14.41 -19.69
N LYS A 341 -21.77 -13.43 -20.11
CA LYS A 341 -20.38 -13.59 -20.58
C LYS A 341 -19.60 -12.31 -20.33
N LEU A 342 -18.27 -12.40 -20.38
CA LEU A 342 -17.39 -11.24 -20.41
C LEU A 342 -17.66 -10.41 -21.68
N SER A 343 -17.89 -9.11 -21.50
CA SER A 343 -17.91 -8.09 -22.55
C SER A 343 -16.96 -6.96 -22.17
N ILE A 344 -16.23 -6.46 -23.15
CA ILE A 344 -15.33 -5.32 -23.00
C ILE A 344 -15.67 -4.32 -24.10
N GLU A 345 -16.16 -3.15 -23.72
CA GLU A 345 -16.66 -2.15 -24.66
C GLU A 345 -16.03 -0.79 -24.42
N SER A 346 -15.64 -0.10 -25.49
CA SER A 346 -15.14 1.27 -25.38
C SER A 346 -16.32 2.24 -25.27
N VAL A 347 -16.31 3.06 -24.23
CA VAL A 347 -17.32 4.10 -23.99
C VAL A 347 -16.82 5.43 -24.56
N ARG A 348 -17.72 6.20 -25.18
CA ARG A 348 -17.40 7.50 -25.79
C ARG A 348 -18.47 8.55 -25.49
N GLY A 349 -18.09 9.81 -25.67
CA GLY A 349 -19.01 10.96 -25.56
C GLY A 349 -19.62 11.11 -24.16
N ALA A 350 -20.88 11.54 -24.11
CA ALA A 350 -21.58 11.82 -22.85
C ALA A 350 -21.74 10.60 -21.93
N ALA A 351 -21.66 9.37 -22.46
CA ALA A 351 -21.71 8.15 -21.67
C ALA A 351 -20.51 8.03 -20.72
N VAL A 352 -19.34 8.57 -21.09
CA VAL A 352 -18.16 8.61 -20.22
C VAL A 352 -18.42 9.46 -18.98
N LEU A 353 -19.07 10.62 -19.14
CA LEU A 353 -19.40 11.50 -18.02
C LEU A 353 -20.28 10.78 -16.99
N ARG A 354 -21.29 10.03 -17.45
CA ARG A 354 -22.19 9.25 -16.59
C ARG A 354 -21.45 8.14 -15.84
N LEU A 355 -20.42 7.56 -16.46
CA LEU A 355 -19.64 6.49 -15.89
C LEU A 355 -18.61 7.00 -14.86
N LEU A 356 -17.90 8.08 -15.18
CA LEU A 356 -16.82 8.60 -14.33
C LEU A 356 -17.30 9.46 -13.15
N SER A 357 -18.43 10.18 -13.29
CA SER A 357 -18.98 11.01 -12.22
C SER A 357 -19.19 10.25 -10.89
N PRO A 358 -19.86 9.08 -10.85
CA PRO A 358 -20.06 8.34 -9.59
C PRO A 358 -18.76 7.74 -9.04
N MET A 359 -17.68 7.67 -9.82
CA MET A 359 -16.38 7.18 -9.38
C MET A 359 -15.54 8.27 -8.71
N SER A 360 -16.00 9.52 -8.71
CA SER A 360 -15.33 10.59 -7.98
C SER A 360 -15.38 10.29 -6.48
N TYR A 361 -14.20 10.19 -5.86
CA TYR A 361 -14.08 9.71 -4.50
C TYR A 361 -14.64 10.76 -3.53
N ARG A 362 -15.61 10.38 -2.68
CA ARG A 362 -16.19 11.24 -1.63
C ARG A 362 -16.68 12.60 -2.15
N THR A 363 -17.56 12.61 -3.15
CA THR A 363 -18.15 13.84 -3.73
C THR A 363 -18.87 14.74 -2.73
N GLY A 364 -19.21 14.27 -1.51
CA GLY A 364 -19.78 15.11 -0.45
C GLY A 364 -18.92 16.31 -0.04
N HIS A 365 -17.62 16.33 -0.38
CA HIS A 365 -16.74 17.49 -0.21
C HIS A 365 -16.92 18.58 -1.28
N ILE A 366 -17.59 18.25 -2.38
CA ILE A 366 -17.96 19.19 -3.43
C ILE A 366 -19.15 20.00 -2.90
N GLN A 367 -18.91 21.28 -2.62
CA GLN A 367 -19.95 22.22 -2.21
C GLN A 367 -20.01 23.41 -3.15
N GLY A 368 -21.23 23.89 -3.39
CA GLY A 368 -21.51 25.01 -4.30
C GLY A 368 -21.52 24.59 -5.78
N HIS A 369 -22.24 25.36 -6.59
CA HIS A 369 -22.37 25.13 -8.04
C HIS A 369 -21.01 25.13 -8.76
N ASP A 370 -20.07 25.97 -8.32
CA ASP A 370 -18.76 26.14 -8.96
C ASP A 370 -17.89 24.88 -8.89
N ARG A 371 -18.04 24.05 -7.84
CA ARG A 371 -17.25 22.83 -7.69
C ARG A 371 -17.83 21.64 -8.46
N PHE A 372 -19.14 21.61 -8.69
CA PHE A 372 -19.74 20.66 -9.64
C PHE A 372 -19.34 20.99 -11.08
N ALA A 373 -19.22 22.28 -11.41
CA ALA A 373 -18.65 22.71 -12.69
C ALA A 373 -17.19 22.27 -12.83
N ALA A 374 -16.38 22.38 -11.77
CA ALA A 374 -15.00 21.88 -11.77
C ALA A 374 -14.92 20.36 -11.94
N LEU A 375 -15.79 19.59 -11.28
CA LEU A 375 -15.90 18.15 -11.49
C LEU A 375 -16.26 17.84 -12.94
N PHE A 376 -17.29 18.50 -13.48
CA PHE A 376 -17.72 18.30 -14.85
C PHE A 376 -16.58 18.59 -15.84
N ALA A 377 -15.90 19.73 -15.68
CA ALA A 377 -14.77 20.13 -16.51
C ALA A 377 -13.62 19.12 -16.42
N PHE A 378 -13.31 18.61 -15.22
CA PHE A 378 -12.31 17.57 -15.02
C PHE A 378 -12.66 16.29 -15.76
N VAL A 379 -13.89 15.79 -15.60
CA VAL A 379 -14.33 14.55 -16.24
C VAL A 379 -14.40 14.73 -17.76
N GLU A 380 -14.83 15.88 -18.25
CA GLU A 380 -14.82 16.20 -19.68
C GLU A 380 -13.39 16.21 -20.25
N GLN A 381 -12.45 16.86 -19.55
CA GLN A 381 -11.05 16.91 -19.96
C GLN A 381 -10.45 15.50 -20.00
N LEU A 382 -10.75 14.68 -19.00
CA LEU A 382 -10.32 13.29 -18.92
C LEU A 382 -10.91 12.46 -20.08
N ALA A 383 -12.21 12.57 -20.34
CA ALA A 383 -12.90 11.87 -21.43
C ALA A 383 -12.34 12.19 -22.83
N LYS A 384 -11.74 13.38 -23.01
CA LYS A 384 -11.07 13.77 -24.26
C LYS A 384 -9.66 13.20 -24.38
N ALA A 385 -8.98 12.95 -23.26
CA ALA A 385 -7.57 12.58 -23.23
C ALA A 385 -7.33 11.07 -23.10
N VAL A 386 -8.25 10.32 -22.48
CA VAL A 386 -8.05 8.91 -22.14
C VAL A 386 -9.19 8.05 -22.69
N ARG A 387 -8.86 6.80 -23.06
CA ARG A 387 -9.88 5.82 -23.49
C ARG A 387 -10.60 5.29 -22.27
N VAL A 388 -11.90 5.05 -22.37
CA VAL A 388 -12.68 4.49 -21.27
C VAL A 388 -13.33 3.20 -21.73
N TYR A 389 -13.17 2.15 -20.92
CA TYR A 389 -13.71 0.82 -21.18
C TYR A 389 -14.64 0.41 -20.04
N THR A 390 -15.78 -0.20 -20.37
CA THR A 390 -16.57 -0.98 -19.42
C THR A 390 -16.23 -2.46 -19.59
N VAL A 391 -16.17 -3.16 -18.46
CA VAL A 391 -15.93 -4.60 -18.39
C VAL A 391 -17.12 -5.21 -17.66
N ASP A 392 -18.04 -5.78 -18.43
CA ASP A 392 -19.26 -6.39 -17.91
C ASP A 392 -19.08 -7.92 -17.87
N PHE A 393 -19.36 -8.54 -16.74
CA PHE A 393 -19.20 -10.00 -16.58
C PHE A 393 -20.12 -10.57 -15.48
N PRO A 394 -20.45 -11.87 -15.54
CA PRO A 394 -21.29 -12.48 -14.51
C PRO A 394 -20.69 -12.35 -13.10
N GLU A 395 -21.51 -11.97 -12.12
CA GLU A 395 -21.12 -11.97 -10.70
C GLU A 395 -20.55 -13.33 -10.26
N GLY A 396 -19.54 -13.31 -9.40
CA GLY A 396 -18.87 -14.52 -8.91
C GLY A 396 -17.98 -15.23 -9.94
N SER A 397 -17.99 -14.80 -11.21
CA SER A 397 -17.04 -15.32 -12.21
C SER A 397 -15.72 -14.57 -12.14
N TYR A 398 -14.63 -15.27 -12.44
CA TYR A 398 -13.28 -14.72 -12.38
C TYR A 398 -12.60 -14.81 -13.75
N PHE A 399 -12.65 -13.71 -14.52
CA PHE A 399 -12.07 -13.60 -15.86
C PHE A 399 -10.76 -12.79 -15.88
N SER A 400 -9.96 -12.90 -14.83
CA SER A 400 -8.83 -11.99 -14.66
C SER A 400 -7.84 -12.09 -15.82
N ASP A 401 -7.46 -13.29 -16.27
CA ASP A 401 -6.46 -13.41 -17.32
C ASP A 401 -6.88 -12.76 -18.65
N ASP A 402 -8.16 -12.86 -19.01
CA ASP A 402 -8.71 -12.21 -20.21
C ASP A 402 -8.73 -10.69 -20.07
N ILE A 403 -9.14 -10.18 -18.90
CA ILE A 403 -9.21 -8.75 -18.61
C ILE A 403 -7.79 -8.16 -18.56
N VAL A 404 -6.85 -8.80 -17.88
CA VAL A 404 -5.45 -8.36 -17.82
C VAL A 404 -4.84 -8.34 -19.21
N SER A 405 -5.07 -9.38 -20.02
CA SER A 405 -4.56 -9.42 -21.41
C SER A 405 -5.22 -8.38 -22.31
N ALA A 406 -6.47 -7.97 -22.02
CA ALA A 406 -7.11 -6.85 -22.70
C ALA A 406 -6.49 -5.51 -22.27
N ILE A 407 -6.23 -5.32 -20.97
CA ILE A 407 -5.54 -4.15 -20.44
C ILE A 407 -4.13 -4.03 -21.02
N GLU A 408 -3.36 -5.10 -21.12
CA GLU A 408 -2.00 -5.05 -21.69
C GLU A 408 -2.00 -4.69 -23.19
N ARG A 409 -3.01 -5.12 -23.94
CA ARG A 409 -3.14 -4.82 -25.38
C ARG A 409 -3.69 -3.43 -25.67
N HIS A 410 -4.58 -2.94 -24.82
CA HIS A 410 -5.33 -1.71 -25.06
C HIS A 410 -5.01 -0.61 -24.05
N GLY A 411 -4.12 -0.86 -23.09
CA GLY A 411 -3.67 0.10 -22.10
C GLY A 411 -2.66 1.08 -22.64
#